data_AF-A0A6J3JVG0-F1
#
_entry.id   AF-A0A6J3JVG0-F1
#
_cell.length_a   1.000
_cell.length_b   1.000
_cell.length_c   1.000
_cell.angle_alpha   90.00
_cell.angle_beta   90.00
_cell.angle_gamma   90.00
#
_symmetry.space_group_name_H-M   'P 1'
#
loop_
_entity.id
_entity.type
_entity.pdbx_description
1 polymer ?
#
loop_
_entity_poly.entity_id
_entity_poly.type
_entity_poly.pdbx_seq_one_letter_code
_entity_poly.pdbx_strand_id
1 'polypeptide(L)'
;MLSQRFATKYVIKQFGKLISPFSTQIKIDDILTTYLKLDNNTIETLHEYEKKSKIKKISKNRLVRNCITLRDLDIKLEKNEYLLQCLMLDPKLLKNRILVLKEMGIDSVDLSHIRRFSTLMHKSVHQFKKLHGISSSQSIMRTLFSNVGIKVDIPDQKMLKKESRMRIGNYYQLCVVYHKIYHMKLHDELFYKQKKIKYLSLTEMSRTLDVLKHKCQFDIEFLKQHLYLLNVDVDNVEQFLNEFKYLKINNKNIIDIIRIFPRILLRDASEIKELLQIFQNFGIPHESLYAIMKGLKIRKDTFLRRYISMENNLELAVWLKHPRVLVMIYFYKVIINRLTYMKHLNFTNNANINTYLSNKEFFSRFLEGDTHAATRKYLAYILRKELGHDKVHVLSSIRRHTYWKNISLARINETIQYLKKHFSIDDICKNIQIILYSMSTIDNTLNLLYKECSLQDGYNYTPTQYLALCLYKLEQKHHFSGDGVWQDKMSVFKPNVLQDVYELDQLVDHINYGCNEVINLNEAAWLEHLLQY
;
A
#
# COMPACT_ATOMS: atom_id res chain seq x y z
N MET A 1 2.41 37.52 -7.85
CA MET A 1 1.32 37.56 -6.85
C MET A 1 0.52 36.26 -6.96
N LEU A 2 0.41 35.56 -5.81
CA LEU A 2 -0.53 34.48 -5.46
C LEU A 2 -0.64 33.24 -6.37
N SER A 3 0.24 32.27 -6.09
CA SER A 3 -0.02 30.84 -6.31
C SER A 3 -1.00 30.32 -5.24
N GLN A 4 -2.29 30.27 -5.56
CA GLN A 4 -3.26 29.55 -4.73
C GLN A 4 -3.03 28.05 -4.86
N ARG A 5 -2.42 27.46 -3.83
CA ARG A 5 -2.41 26.01 -3.62
C ARG A 5 -3.82 25.56 -3.30
N PHE A 6 -4.48 24.91 -4.26
CA PHE A 6 -5.71 24.17 -4.00
C PHE A 6 -5.44 23.04 -3.01
N ALA A 7 -5.83 23.25 -1.75
CA ALA A 7 -5.97 22.20 -0.77
C ALA A 7 -7.33 21.52 -0.99
N THR A 8 -7.38 20.55 -1.88
CA THR A 8 -8.59 19.71 -2.06
C THR A 8 -8.75 18.81 -0.83
N LYS A 9 -9.59 19.26 0.13
CA LYS A 9 -10.21 18.40 1.13
C LYS A 9 -11.16 17.46 0.40
N TYR A 10 -10.73 16.23 0.11
CA TYR A 10 -11.64 15.22 -0.41
C TYR A 10 -12.66 14.86 0.68
N VAL A 11 -13.92 15.21 0.43
CA VAL A 11 -15.08 14.74 1.21
C VAL A 11 -15.62 13.51 0.49
N ILE A 12 -15.55 12.35 1.14
CA ILE A 12 -16.07 11.09 0.58
C ILE A 12 -17.56 11.00 0.96
N LYS A 13 -18.43 10.86 -0.04
CA LYS A 13 -19.87 10.60 0.14
C LYS A 13 -20.20 9.22 -0.43
N GLN A 14 -20.10 8.18 0.39
CA GLN A 14 -20.76 6.89 0.16
C GLN A 14 -21.29 6.36 1.50
N PHE A 15 -22.55 5.90 1.52
CA PHE A 15 -23.28 5.35 2.69
C PHE A 15 -23.68 6.33 3.81
N GLY A 16 -23.98 7.60 3.52
CA GLY A 16 -24.60 8.52 4.49
C GLY A 16 -23.78 8.85 5.75
N LYS A 17 -22.61 8.22 5.95
CA LYS A 17 -21.64 8.57 6.98
C LYS A 17 -20.51 9.36 6.35
N LEU A 18 -20.40 10.63 6.77
CA LEU A 18 -19.23 11.46 6.55
C LEU A 18 -18.00 10.73 7.10
N ILE A 19 -17.19 10.14 6.22
CA ILE A 19 -15.81 9.83 6.59
C ILE A 19 -15.06 11.15 6.50
N SER A 20 -15.07 11.88 7.62
CA SER A 20 -14.18 13.00 7.84
C SER A 20 -12.75 12.59 7.45
N PRO A 21 -12.01 13.37 6.65
CA PRO A 21 -10.56 13.31 6.73
C PRO A 21 -10.24 13.76 8.16
N PHE A 22 -10.00 12.80 9.05
CA PHE A 22 -9.74 13.02 10.47
C PHE A 22 -8.62 14.05 10.66
N SER A 23 -9.01 15.32 10.68
CA SER A 23 -8.26 16.44 11.20
C SER A 23 -8.99 16.84 12.49
N THR A 24 -9.00 15.93 13.45
CA THR A 24 -9.04 16.36 14.84
C THR A 24 -7.66 16.94 15.10
N GLN A 25 -7.52 18.25 14.88
CA GLN A 25 -6.37 19.02 15.35
C GLN A 25 -6.43 19.01 16.88
N ILE A 26 -6.08 17.87 17.48
CA ILE A 26 -5.94 17.75 18.92
C ILE A 26 -4.80 18.67 19.31
N LYS A 27 -5.04 19.54 20.30
CA LYS A 27 -4.03 20.47 20.78
C LYS A 27 -2.88 19.64 21.31
N ILE A 28 -1.69 19.86 20.76
CA ILE A 28 -0.46 19.17 21.21
C ILE A 28 -0.29 19.35 22.72
N ASP A 29 -0.73 20.50 23.22
CA ASP A 29 -0.86 20.88 24.63
C ASP A 29 -1.54 19.80 25.48
N ASP A 30 -2.66 19.24 25.03
CA ASP A 30 -3.40 18.20 25.77
C ASP A 30 -2.54 16.94 25.93
N ILE A 31 -1.79 16.57 24.88
CA ILE A 31 -0.90 15.41 24.89
C ILE A 31 0.28 15.65 25.83
N LEU A 32 0.92 16.80 25.74
CA LEU A 32 2.06 17.16 26.58
C LEU A 32 1.67 17.21 28.07
N THR A 33 0.53 17.81 28.38
CA THR A 33 0.00 17.89 29.75
C THR A 33 -0.36 16.48 30.27
N THR A 34 -1.04 15.67 29.46
CA THR A 34 -1.51 14.34 29.89
C THR A 34 -0.35 13.35 30.11
N TYR A 35 0.62 13.31 29.18
CA TYR A 35 1.64 12.25 29.17
C TYR A 35 2.96 12.67 29.81
N LEU A 36 3.33 13.94 29.78
CA LEU A 36 4.56 14.46 30.37
C LEU A 36 4.34 15.33 31.61
N LYS A 37 3.08 15.63 31.98
CA LYS A 37 2.72 16.47 33.14
C LYS A 37 3.42 17.83 33.15
N LEU A 38 3.56 18.44 31.96
CA LEU A 38 4.13 19.78 31.83
C LEU A 38 3.13 20.85 32.31
N ASP A 39 3.66 21.90 32.93
CA ASP A 39 2.90 23.07 33.37
C ASP A 39 2.61 24.02 32.21
N ASN A 40 1.57 24.86 32.37
CA ASN A 40 1.10 25.77 31.33
C ASN A 40 2.17 26.77 30.87
N ASN A 41 3.03 27.26 31.78
CA ASN A 41 4.11 28.18 31.43
C ASN A 41 5.14 27.51 30.50
N THR A 42 5.51 26.25 30.77
CA THR A 42 6.38 25.48 29.87
C THR A 42 5.73 25.29 28.51
N ILE A 43 4.43 25.02 28.44
CA ILE A 43 3.70 24.87 27.18
C ILE A 43 3.70 26.18 26.38
N GLU A 44 3.51 27.33 27.02
CA GLU A 44 3.57 28.64 26.35
C GLU A 44 4.95 28.90 25.73
N THR A 45 6.04 28.58 26.42
CA THR A 45 7.39 28.70 25.83
C THR A 45 7.57 27.79 24.61
N LEU A 46 6.96 26.61 24.60
CA LEU A 46 7.01 25.67 23.48
C LEU A 46 6.24 26.18 22.24
N HIS A 47 5.20 27.00 22.40
CA HIS A 47 4.45 27.61 21.28
C HIS A 47 5.33 28.53 20.42
N GLU A 48 6.28 29.24 21.02
CA GLU A 48 7.24 30.06 20.27
C GLU A 48 8.16 29.22 19.38
N TYR A 49 8.56 28.05 19.87
CA TYR A 49 9.35 27.08 19.11
C TYR A 49 8.50 26.27 18.12
N GLU A 50 7.21 26.08 18.40
CA GLU A 50 6.29 25.34 17.53
C GLU A 50 6.16 26.03 16.16
N LYS A 51 6.07 27.37 16.14
CA LYS A 51 6.04 28.20 14.92
C LYS A 51 7.21 27.93 13.98
N LYS A 52 8.37 27.51 14.52
CA LYS A 52 9.59 27.15 13.75
C LYS A 52 9.68 25.66 13.41
N SER A 53 8.85 24.82 14.04
CA SER A 53 8.93 23.36 13.92
C SER A 53 7.88 22.78 12.97
N LYS A 54 8.16 21.60 12.39
CA LYS A 54 7.21 20.86 11.52
C LYS A 54 6.36 19.85 12.32
N ILE A 55 6.18 20.05 13.63
CA ILE A 55 5.56 19.05 14.52
C ILE A 55 4.11 18.72 14.14
N LYS A 56 3.37 19.68 13.57
CA LYS A 56 2.00 19.51 13.05
C LYS A 56 1.86 18.44 11.96
N LYS A 57 2.97 17.97 11.37
CA LYS A 57 2.98 16.90 10.36
C LYS A 57 3.13 15.49 10.95
N ILE A 58 3.35 15.37 12.26
CA ILE A 58 3.58 14.09 12.93
C ILE A 58 2.24 13.50 13.40
N SER A 59 2.08 12.19 13.26
CA SER A 59 0.86 11.51 13.71
C SER A 59 0.73 11.56 15.24
N LYS A 60 -0.51 11.67 15.72
CA LYS A 60 -0.85 11.66 17.15
C LYS A 60 -0.22 10.48 17.89
N ASN A 61 -0.38 9.28 17.34
CA ASN A 61 0.11 8.04 17.95
C ASN A 61 1.63 8.07 18.16
N ARG A 62 2.38 8.66 17.23
CA ARG A 62 3.83 8.81 17.35
C ARG A 62 4.22 9.79 18.45
N LEU A 63 3.53 10.93 18.56
CA LEU A 63 3.78 11.89 19.65
C LEU A 63 3.51 11.27 21.02
N VAL A 64 2.36 10.59 21.16
CA VAL A 64 2.00 9.88 22.40
C VAL A 64 3.06 8.84 22.77
N ARG A 65 3.47 7.98 21.83
CA ARG A 65 4.54 6.98 22.07
C ARG A 65 5.85 7.65 22.52
N ASN A 66 6.26 8.73 21.88
CA ASN A 66 7.48 9.43 22.27
C ASN A 66 7.39 10.03 23.68
N CYS A 67 6.24 10.58 24.06
CA CYS A 67 6.02 11.09 25.42
C CYS A 67 6.09 9.96 26.45
N ILE A 68 5.44 8.82 26.18
CA ILE A 68 5.48 7.63 27.03
C ILE A 68 6.93 7.15 27.18
N THR A 69 7.69 7.03 26.08
CA THR A 69 9.10 6.62 26.13
C THR A 69 9.97 7.55 26.99
N LEU A 70 9.79 8.87 26.89
CA LEU A 70 10.56 9.83 27.70
C LEU A 70 10.25 9.69 29.18
N ARG A 71 8.97 9.49 29.52
CA ARG A 71 8.52 9.30 30.91
C ARG A 71 8.99 7.95 31.47
N ASP A 72 8.76 6.86 30.74
CA ASP A 72 9.04 5.50 31.21
C ASP A 72 10.55 5.23 31.34
N LEU A 73 11.38 5.96 30.59
CA LEU A 73 12.84 5.93 30.72
C LEU A 73 13.40 7.04 31.62
N ASP A 74 12.55 7.74 32.39
CA ASP A 74 12.93 8.74 33.40
C ASP A 74 13.87 9.82 32.85
N ILE A 75 13.47 10.47 31.75
CA ILE A 75 14.27 11.53 31.12
C ILE A 75 14.01 12.88 31.78
N LYS A 76 15.08 13.55 32.20
CA LYS A 76 15.01 14.92 32.73
C LYS A 76 14.66 15.93 31.64
N LEU A 77 13.62 16.73 31.91
CA LEU A 77 13.06 17.69 30.96
C LEU A 77 13.61 19.13 31.11
N GLU A 78 14.66 19.33 31.91
CA GLU A 78 15.23 20.64 32.30
C GLU A 78 15.51 21.63 31.15
N LYS A 79 15.69 21.16 29.91
CA LYS A 79 15.89 21.99 28.71
C LYS A 79 14.77 21.82 27.70
N ASN A 80 13.65 22.50 27.96
CA ASN A 80 12.43 22.47 27.15
C ASN A 80 12.66 22.81 25.66
N GLU A 81 13.69 23.60 25.33
CA GLU A 81 14.06 23.96 23.94
C GLU A 81 14.36 22.74 23.03
N TYR A 82 14.78 21.62 23.60
CA TYR A 82 15.08 20.39 22.85
C TYR A 82 13.93 19.39 22.81
N LEU A 83 12.86 19.61 23.59
CA LEU A 83 11.77 18.66 23.74
C LEU A 83 11.08 18.39 22.40
N LEU A 84 10.67 19.44 21.68
CA LEU A 84 10.01 19.29 20.38
C LEU A 84 10.91 18.53 19.39
N GLN A 85 12.21 18.82 19.39
CA GLN A 85 13.16 18.16 18.49
C GLN A 85 13.31 16.67 18.81
N CYS A 86 13.22 16.28 20.09
CA CYS A 86 13.22 14.89 20.53
C CYS A 86 11.90 14.19 20.20
N LEU A 87 10.76 14.85 20.42
CA LEU A 87 9.43 14.33 20.06
C LEU A 87 9.25 14.17 18.54
N MET A 88 10.01 14.92 17.74
CA MET A 88 10.05 14.75 16.28
C MET A 88 10.86 13.53 15.82
N LEU A 89 11.62 12.86 16.69
CA LEU A 89 12.36 11.65 16.34
C LEU A 89 11.42 10.46 16.10
N ASP A 90 11.90 9.49 15.35
CA ASP A 90 11.21 8.21 15.21
C ASP A 90 11.20 7.50 16.58
N PRO A 91 10.09 6.89 17.03
CA PRO A 91 10.00 6.30 18.38
C PRO A 91 11.10 5.30 18.68
N LYS A 92 11.39 4.44 17.70
CA LYS A 92 12.46 3.47 17.82
C LYS A 92 13.81 4.16 17.95
N LEU A 93 14.07 5.18 17.14
CA LEU A 93 15.32 5.94 17.20
C LEU A 93 15.48 6.65 18.55
N LEU A 94 14.42 7.28 19.06
CA LEU A 94 14.42 7.96 20.36
C LEU A 94 14.78 6.99 21.49
N LYS A 95 14.06 5.87 21.56
CA LYS A 95 14.27 4.82 22.56
C LYS A 95 15.70 4.28 22.50
N ASN A 96 16.20 3.96 21.30
CA ASN A 96 17.56 3.47 21.13
C ASN A 96 18.62 4.49 21.57
N ARG A 97 18.46 5.77 21.24
CA ARG A 97 19.43 6.79 21.69
C ARG A 97 19.52 6.85 23.21
N ILE A 98 18.37 6.82 23.89
CA ILE A 98 18.31 6.84 25.35
C ILE A 98 19.00 5.61 25.94
N LEU A 99 18.59 4.42 25.49
CA LEU A 99 19.09 3.16 26.03
C LEU A 99 20.58 3.00 25.76
N VAL A 100 21.06 3.35 24.57
CA VAL A 100 22.49 3.31 24.24
C VAL A 100 23.31 4.21 25.17
N LEU A 101 22.82 5.41 25.51
CA LEU A 101 23.52 6.31 26.44
C LEU A 101 23.55 5.73 27.86
N LYS A 102 22.44 5.16 28.34
CA LYS A 102 22.37 4.47 29.63
C LYS A 102 23.28 3.25 29.68
N GLU A 103 23.26 2.44 28.63
CA GLU A 103 24.10 1.23 28.51
C GLU A 103 25.60 1.55 28.53
N MET A 104 25.99 2.72 28.02
CA MET A 104 27.37 3.21 28.08
C MET A 104 27.80 3.73 29.46
N GLY A 105 26.89 3.81 30.44
CA GLY A 105 27.16 4.24 31.81
C GLY A 105 26.83 5.71 32.10
N ILE A 106 25.92 6.34 31.34
CA ILE A 106 25.35 7.64 31.73
C ILE A 106 24.16 7.39 32.66
N ASP A 107 24.29 7.76 33.93
CA ASP A 107 23.27 7.52 34.96
C ASP A 107 21.98 8.33 34.70
N SER A 108 22.13 9.60 34.34
CA SER A 108 21.03 10.55 34.17
C SER A 108 21.03 11.16 32.76
N VAL A 109 20.19 10.62 31.87
CA VAL A 109 20.03 11.12 30.50
C VAL A 109 19.00 12.26 30.45
N ASP A 110 19.38 13.37 29.82
CA ASP A 110 18.49 14.52 29.58
C ASP A 110 18.19 14.74 28.09
N LEU A 111 17.30 15.70 27.78
CA LEU A 111 16.95 16.07 26.41
C LEU A 111 18.14 16.54 25.55
N SER A 112 19.15 17.17 26.16
CA SER A 112 20.33 17.66 25.46
C SER A 112 21.23 16.52 24.99
N HIS A 113 21.34 15.44 25.77
CA HIS A 113 22.05 14.23 25.38
C HIS A 113 21.41 13.57 24.16
N ILE A 114 20.08 13.42 24.17
CA ILE A 114 19.31 12.81 23.07
C ILE A 114 19.48 13.63 21.79
N ARG A 115 19.41 14.96 21.90
CA ARG A 115 19.55 15.86 20.76
C ARG A 115 20.97 15.84 20.19
N ARG A 116 21.98 15.88 21.06
CA ARG A 116 23.41 15.91 20.72
C ARG A 116 24.01 14.52 20.55
N PHE A 117 23.19 13.47 20.54
CA PHE A 117 23.63 12.07 20.44
C PHE A 117 24.70 11.85 19.37
N SER A 118 24.51 12.35 18.15
CA SER A 118 25.51 12.20 17.08
C SER A 118 26.85 12.83 17.44
N THR A 119 26.83 14.03 18.01
CA THR A 119 28.03 14.76 18.45
C THR A 119 28.75 14.00 19.56
N LEU A 120 28.00 13.44 20.51
CA LEU A 120 28.54 12.59 21.57
C LEU A 120 29.20 11.33 20.98
N MET A 121 28.55 10.67 20.02
CA MET A 121 29.09 9.48 19.35
C MET A 121 30.41 9.70 18.59
N HIS A 122 30.72 10.96 18.23
CA HIS A 122 31.97 11.33 17.57
C HIS A 122 33.13 11.64 18.53
N LYS A 123 32.86 11.80 19.83
CA LYS A 123 33.92 12.01 20.85
C LYS A 123 34.75 10.74 21.02
N SER A 124 36.02 10.90 21.38
CA SER A 124 36.83 9.75 21.79
C SER A 124 36.28 9.14 23.08
N VAL A 125 36.54 7.86 23.34
CA VAL A 125 36.13 7.19 24.59
C VAL A 125 36.62 7.99 25.80
N HIS A 126 37.86 8.49 25.77
CA HIS A 126 38.40 9.31 26.86
C HIS A 126 37.63 10.63 27.07
N GLN A 127 37.34 11.36 25.99
CA GLN A 127 36.57 12.61 26.07
C GLN A 127 35.14 12.36 26.55
N PHE A 128 34.51 11.29 26.08
CA PHE A 128 33.16 10.91 26.49
C PHE A 128 33.12 10.58 27.98
N LYS A 129 34.05 9.76 28.49
CA LYS A 129 34.16 9.45 29.92
C LYS A 129 34.34 10.72 30.77
N LYS A 130 35.27 11.60 30.36
CA LYS A 130 35.54 12.87 31.06
C LYS A 130 34.30 13.79 31.11
N LEU A 131 33.56 13.90 30.01
CA LEU A 131 32.36 14.74 29.93
C LEU A 131 31.22 14.29 30.83
N HIS A 132 31.14 12.98 31.10
CA HIS A 132 30.04 12.37 31.85
C HIS A 132 30.46 11.83 33.23
N GLY A 133 31.66 12.16 33.71
CA GLY A 133 32.15 11.75 35.03
C GLY A 133 32.40 10.24 35.18
N ILE A 134 32.49 9.50 34.07
CA ILE A 134 32.75 8.06 34.09
C ILE A 134 34.22 7.83 34.43
N SER A 135 34.51 6.98 35.43
CA SER A 135 35.88 6.67 35.85
C SER A 135 36.71 6.16 34.67
N SER A 136 37.95 6.65 34.55
CA SER A 136 38.88 6.23 33.48
C SER A 136 39.15 4.71 33.51
N SER A 137 39.12 4.12 34.71
CA SER A 137 39.29 2.69 34.98
C SER A 137 38.05 1.85 34.66
N GLN A 138 36.86 2.46 34.59
CA GLN A 138 35.63 1.74 34.30
C GLN A 138 35.57 1.34 32.83
N SER A 139 35.36 0.05 32.57
CA SER A 139 35.17 -0.47 31.22
C SER A 139 33.73 -0.25 30.77
N ILE A 140 33.55 0.50 29.68
CA ILE A 140 32.24 0.69 29.05
C ILE A 140 31.71 -0.65 28.55
N MET A 141 32.56 -1.52 27.99
CA MET A 141 32.20 -2.87 27.56
C MET A 141 31.63 -3.72 28.71
N ARG A 142 32.27 -3.72 29.89
CA ARG A 142 31.73 -4.46 31.05
C ARG A 142 30.36 -3.93 31.46
N THR A 143 30.20 -2.62 31.49
CA THR A 143 28.92 -1.96 31.82
C THR A 143 27.83 -2.39 30.82
N LEU A 144 28.12 -2.29 29.51
CA LEU A 144 27.22 -2.71 28.43
C LEU A 144 26.73 -4.15 28.59
N PHE A 145 27.64 -5.10 28.82
CA PHE A 145 27.27 -6.51 28.92
C PHE A 145 26.61 -6.88 30.25
N SER A 146 26.98 -6.21 31.34
CA SER A 146 26.32 -6.39 32.63
C SER A 146 24.83 -6.03 32.56
N ASN A 147 24.48 -4.98 31.80
CA ASN A 147 23.10 -4.55 31.59
C ASN A 147 22.24 -5.58 30.83
N VAL A 148 22.87 -6.54 30.15
CA VAL A 148 22.20 -7.60 29.38
C VAL A 148 22.35 -8.97 30.06
N GLY A 149 22.91 -9.02 31.27
CA GLY A 149 23.07 -10.25 32.05
C GLY A 149 24.16 -11.18 31.52
N ILE A 150 25.14 -10.65 30.75
CA ILE A 150 26.18 -11.45 30.11
C ILE A 150 27.46 -11.36 30.92
N LYS A 151 27.90 -12.52 31.44
CA LYS A 151 29.25 -12.66 32.00
C LYS A 151 30.25 -12.69 30.85
N VAL A 152 31.11 -11.67 30.81
CA VAL A 152 32.10 -11.52 29.74
C VAL A 152 33.40 -12.16 30.19
N ASP A 153 33.73 -13.32 29.60
CA ASP A 153 35.12 -13.76 29.51
C ASP A 153 35.73 -12.97 28.35
N ILE A 154 36.39 -11.86 28.67
CA ILE A 154 36.85 -10.87 27.68
C ILE A 154 37.94 -11.50 26.80
N PRO A 155 37.72 -11.69 25.49
CA PRO A 155 38.76 -12.17 24.62
C PRO A 155 39.69 -11.03 24.23
N ASP A 156 40.97 -11.30 24.43
CA ASP A 156 42.15 -10.54 24.04
C ASP A 156 42.25 -9.07 24.48
N GLN A 157 43.23 -8.84 25.37
CA GLN A 157 43.80 -7.53 25.71
C GLN A 157 44.19 -6.69 24.47
N LYS A 158 44.31 -7.29 23.27
CA LYS A 158 44.59 -6.59 22.01
C LYS A 158 43.46 -5.67 21.54
N MET A 159 42.17 -6.00 21.76
CA MET A 159 41.05 -5.09 21.41
C MET A 159 40.98 -3.88 22.35
N LEU A 160 41.30 -4.08 23.63
CA LEU A 160 41.24 -3.04 24.68
C LEU A 160 42.39 -2.02 24.60
N LYS A 161 43.57 -2.40 24.09
CA LYS A 161 44.77 -1.53 24.03
C LYS A 161 44.61 -0.25 23.19
N LYS A 162 43.58 -0.15 22.33
CA LYS A 162 43.28 1.06 21.52
C LYS A 162 41.96 1.77 21.90
N GLU A 163 41.33 1.40 23.01
CA GLU A 163 40.01 1.94 23.44
C GLU A 163 39.99 3.47 23.53
N SER A 164 40.98 4.08 24.18
CA SER A 164 40.94 5.48 24.61
C SER A 164 40.87 6.51 23.46
N ARG A 165 41.47 6.20 22.31
CA ARG A 165 41.54 7.09 21.13
C ARG A 165 40.41 6.86 20.13
N MET A 166 39.67 5.76 20.23
CA MET A 166 38.60 5.45 19.30
C MET A 166 37.37 6.32 19.58
N ARG A 167 36.59 6.63 18.53
CA ARG A 167 35.28 7.28 18.69
C ARG A 167 34.32 6.35 19.42
N ILE A 168 33.59 6.86 20.41
CA ILE A 168 32.69 6.05 21.24
C ILE A 168 31.63 5.32 20.41
N GLY A 169 31.12 5.94 19.34
CA GLY A 169 30.18 5.28 18.44
C GLY A 169 30.75 4.09 17.67
N ASN A 170 32.06 4.09 17.38
CA ASN A 170 32.74 2.93 16.77
C ASN A 170 33.04 1.86 17.83
N TYR A 171 33.39 2.28 19.04
CA TYR A 171 33.58 1.36 20.18
C TYR A 171 32.29 0.60 20.52
N TYR A 172 31.17 1.30 20.61
CA TYR A 172 29.86 0.69 20.83
C TYR A 172 29.50 -0.30 19.73
N GLN A 173 29.74 0.07 18.46
CA GLN A 173 29.49 -0.82 17.33
C GLN A 173 30.31 -2.12 17.43
N LEU A 174 31.57 -2.05 17.85
CA LEU A 174 32.39 -3.24 18.09
C LEU A 174 31.83 -4.12 19.20
N CYS A 175 31.34 -3.54 20.30
CA CYS A 175 30.69 -4.29 21.38
C CYS A 175 29.42 -4.99 20.86
N VAL A 176 28.60 -4.33 20.04
CA VAL A 176 27.42 -4.93 19.41
C VAL A 176 27.78 -6.08 18.48
N VAL A 177 28.86 -5.94 17.70
CA VAL A 177 29.36 -7.01 16.82
C VAL A 177 29.81 -8.21 17.65
N TYR A 178 30.58 -7.96 18.71
CA TYR A 178 31.04 -8.99 19.63
C TYR A 178 29.86 -9.78 20.20
N HIS A 179 28.85 -9.06 20.70
CA HIS A 179 27.64 -9.68 21.25
C HIS A 179 26.96 -10.64 20.25
N LYS A 180 26.85 -10.22 18.99
CA LYS A 180 26.17 -10.99 17.94
C LYS A 180 26.90 -12.26 17.53
N ILE A 181 28.21 -12.16 17.36
CA ILE A 181 29.04 -13.29 16.94
C ILE A 181 29.07 -14.33 18.06
N TYR A 182 29.50 -13.91 19.25
CA TYR A 182 29.88 -14.85 20.31
C TYR A 182 28.68 -15.29 21.16
N HIS A 183 27.71 -14.41 21.41
CA HIS A 183 26.56 -14.75 22.25
C HIS A 183 25.31 -15.12 21.46
N MET A 184 25.01 -14.41 20.37
CA MET A 184 23.79 -14.69 19.59
C MET A 184 23.98 -15.76 18.50
N LYS A 185 25.23 -16.08 18.11
CA LYS A 185 25.56 -17.02 17.01
C LYS A 185 24.94 -16.62 15.66
N LEU A 186 24.81 -15.33 15.39
CA LEU A 186 24.18 -14.74 14.19
C LEU A 186 25.20 -14.10 13.24
N HIS A 187 26.31 -14.79 12.95
CA HIS A 187 27.37 -14.23 12.10
C HIS A 187 26.95 -14.19 10.61
N ASP A 188 26.96 -12.99 10.01
CA ASP A 188 26.90 -12.78 8.55
C ASP A 188 27.72 -11.53 8.17
N GLU A 189 28.63 -11.66 7.21
CA GLU A 189 29.48 -10.56 6.74
C GLU A 189 28.68 -9.45 6.03
N LEU A 190 27.57 -9.79 5.37
CA LEU A 190 26.70 -8.83 4.68
C LEU A 190 26.02 -7.85 5.64
N PHE A 191 25.87 -8.25 6.90
CA PHE A 191 25.25 -7.44 7.94
C PHE A 191 26.12 -6.23 8.33
N TYR A 192 27.45 -6.34 8.28
CA TYR A 192 28.37 -5.23 8.62
C TYR A 192 28.26 -4.05 7.66
N LYS A 193 27.80 -4.29 6.43
CA LYS A 193 27.57 -3.24 5.43
C LYS A 193 26.30 -2.41 5.72
N GLN A 194 25.39 -2.88 6.58
CA GLN A 194 24.14 -2.17 6.87
C GLN A 194 24.31 -1.07 7.93
N LYS A 195 24.47 0.19 7.47
CA LYS A 195 24.59 1.39 8.32
C LYS A 195 23.44 1.59 9.34
N LYS A 196 22.26 1.00 9.12
CA LYS A 196 21.05 1.22 9.93
C LYS A 196 21.11 0.66 11.35
N ILE A 197 22.10 -0.17 11.69
CA ILE A 197 22.16 -0.91 12.96
C ILE A 197 23.27 -0.40 13.88
N LYS A 198 23.93 0.70 13.52
CA LYS A 198 25.09 1.23 14.27
C LYS A 198 24.79 1.56 15.73
N TYR A 199 23.58 2.01 16.04
CA TYR A 199 23.18 2.46 17.38
C TYR A 199 21.91 1.75 17.87
N LEU A 200 21.84 0.44 17.68
CA LEU A 200 20.79 -0.41 18.27
C LEU A 200 21.23 -0.82 19.68
N SER A 201 20.39 -0.56 20.68
CA SER A 201 20.59 -0.96 22.08
C SER A 201 20.74 -2.47 22.19
N LEU A 202 21.68 -2.94 23.02
CA LEU A 202 21.85 -4.38 23.27
C LEU A 202 20.65 -4.95 24.05
N THR A 203 20.08 -4.16 24.96
CA THR A 203 18.86 -4.48 25.71
C THR A 203 17.68 -4.68 24.75
N GLU A 204 17.44 -3.73 23.85
CA GLU A 204 16.37 -3.85 22.85
C GLU A 204 16.61 -5.00 21.88
N MET A 205 17.86 -5.25 21.49
CA MET A 205 18.20 -6.38 20.63
C MET A 205 17.90 -7.72 21.30
N SER A 206 18.22 -7.85 22.58
CA SER A 206 17.93 -9.06 23.36
C SER A 206 16.43 -9.27 23.51
N ARG A 207 15.69 -8.21 23.85
CA ARG A 207 14.22 -8.25 23.91
C ARG A 207 13.59 -8.55 22.55
N THR A 208 14.14 -8.01 21.46
CA THR A 208 13.70 -8.31 20.10
C THR A 208 13.88 -9.80 19.80
N LEU A 209 15.05 -10.36 20.12
CA LEU A 209 15.31 -11.77 19.91
C LEU A 209 14.39 -12.66 20.73
N ASP A 210 14.14 -12.30 21.99
CA ASP A 210 13.23 -13.03 22.87
C ASP A 210 11.82 -13.10 22.26
N VAL A 211 11.27 -11.95 21.86
CA VAL A 211 9.95 -11.89 21.22
C VAL A 211 9.93 -12.66 19.89
N LEU A 212 10.93 -12.52 19.04
CA LEU A 212 10.98 -13.21 17.74
C LEU A 212 11.12 -14.73 17.90
N LYS A 213 11.91 -15.21 18.87
CA LYS A 213 12.10 -16.64 19.11
C LYS A 213 10.90 -17.26 19.82
N HIS A 214 10.43 -16.66 20.89
CA HIS A 214 9.44 -17.28 21.77
C HIS A 214 7.99 -16.94 21.37
N LYS A 215 7.71 -15.70 20.94
CA LYS A 215 6.35 -15.29 20.55
C LYS A 215 6.06 -15.51 19.06
N CYS A 216 7.02 -15.20 18.18
CA CYS A 216 6.88 -15.47 16.73
C CYS A 216 7.33 -16.87 16.31
N GLN A 217 7.93 -17.64 17.23
CA GLN A 217 8.41 -19.01 16.97
C GLN A 217 9.36 -19.09 15.78
N PHE A 218 10.27 -18.12 15.64
CA PHE A 218 11.30 -18.16 14.61
C PHE A 218 12.52 -18.93 15.10
N ASP A 219 12.98 -19.88 14.28
CA ASP A 219 14.25 -20.54 14.50
C ASP A 219 15.44 -19.63 14.11
N ILE A 220 16.64 -20.08 14.46
CA ILE A 220 17.88 -19.33 14.22
C ILE A 220 18.16 -19.19 12.72
N GLU A 221 17.86 -20.21 11.91
CA GLU A 221 18.13 -20.19 10.47
C GLU A 221 17.22 -19.19 9.74
N PHE A 222 15.95 -19.11 10.13
CA PHE A 222 15.01 -18.12 9.67
C PHE A 222 15.48 -16.70 9.99
N LEU A 223 15.95 -16.47 11.22
CA LEU A 223 16.49 -15.17 11.64
C LEU A 223 17.75 -14.79 10.86
N LYS A 224 18.64 -15.75 10.56
CA LYS A 224 19.82 -15.53 9.70
C LYS A 224 19.43 -15.12 8.28
N GLN A 225 18.37 -15.72 7.71
CA GLN A 225 17.85 -15.30 6.40
C GLN A 225 17.16 -13.93 6.43
N HIS A 226 16.68 -13.51 7.59
CA HIS A 226 15.83 -12.33 7.77
C HIS A 226 16.41 -11.33 8.79
N LEU A 227 17.72 -11.07 8.74
CA LEU A 227 18.43 -10.23 9.72
C LEU A 227 17.86 -8.81 9.90
N TYR A 228 17.13 -8.30 8.91
CA TYR A 228 16.41 -7.03 9.02
C TYR A 228 15.36 -7.02 10.15
N LEU A 229 14.90 -8.19 10.59
CA LEU A 229 13.96 -8.35 11.70
C LEU A 229 14.56 -7.98 13.05
N LEU A 230 15.89 -8.07 13.21
CA LEU A 230 16.56 -7.55 14.42
C LEU A 230 16.40 -6.04 14.58
N ASN A 231 15.96 -5.36 13.51
CA ASN A 231 15.70 -3.94 13.49
C ASN A 231 14.19 -3.61 13.52
N VAL A 232 13.31 -4.51 13.96
CA VAL A 232 11.91 -4.16 14.25
C VAL A 232 11.79 -3.35 15.54
N ASP A 233 10.64 -2.69 15.72
CA ASP A 233 10.25 -2.08 17.00
C ASP A 233 9.50 -3.15 17.81
N VAL A 234 10.08 -3.56 18.94
CA VAL A 234 9.55 -4.68 19.75
C VAL A 234 8.17 -4.37 20.28
N ASP A 235 7.94 -3.14 20.76
CA ASP A 235 6.66 -2.74 21.33
C ASP A 235 5.56 -2.80 20.25
N ASN A 236 5.89 -2.40 19.02
CA ASN A 236 4.99 -2.54 17.88
C ASN A 236 4.73 -4.00 17.49
N VAL A 237 5.75 -4.88 17.56
CA VAL A 237 5.57 -6.32 17.29
C VAL A 237 4.66 -6.96 18.34
N GLU A 238 4.84 -6.64 19.61
CA GLU A 238 3.97 -7.16 20.68
C GLU A 238 2.54 -6.65 20.52
N GLN A 239 2.37 -5.37 20.21
CA GLN A 239 1.06 -4.82 19.88
C GLN A 239 0.44 -5.54 18.67
N PHE A 240 1.22 -5.78 17.61
CA PHE A 240 0.76 -6.48 16.42
C PHE A 240 0.26 -7.89 16.76
N LEU A 241 1.03 -8.67 17.52
CA LEU A 241 0.63 -10.02 17.93
C LEU A 241 -0.64 -10.01 18.78
N ASN A 242 -0.79 -9.03 19.67
CA ASN A 242 -1.97 -8.90 20.52
C ASN A 242 -3.22 -8.48 19.74
N GLU A 243 -3.11 -7.46 18.89
CA GLU A 243 -4.25 -6.94 18.10
C GLU A 243 -4.77 -7.95 17.08
N PHE A 244 -3.87 -8.76 16.49
CA PHE A 244 -4.21 -9.70 15.44
C PHE A 244 -4.24 -11.16 15.91
N LYS A 245 -4.24 -11.41 17.23
CA LYS A 245 -4.23 -12.76 17.83
C LYS A 245 -5.32 -13.68 17.29
N TYR A 246 -6.53 -13.15 17.13
CA TYR A 246 -7.70 -13.91 16.67
C TYR A 246 -8.00 -13.73 15.17
N LEU A 247 -7.19 -12.93 14.46
CA LEU A 247 -7.38 -12.72 13.03
C LEU A 247 -6.94 -13.97 12.28
N LYS A 248 -7.89 -14.58 11.54
CA LYS A 248 -7.61 -15.64 10.58
C LYS A 248 -7.73 -15.09 9.18
N ILE A 249 -6.68 -15.23 8.37
CA ILE A 249 -6.72 -14.92 6.93
C ILE A 249 -6.55 -16.25 6.20
N ASN A 250 -7.60 -16.68 5.48
CA ASN A 250 -7.60 -17.94 4.73
C ASN A 250 -7.21 -19.16 5.61
N ASN A 251 -7.85 -19.29 6.78
CA ASN A 251 -7.61 -20.34 7.78
C ASN A 251 -6.20 -20.39 8.40
N LYS A 252 -5.31 -19.45 8.06
CA LYS A 252 -3.99 -19.32 8.69
C LYS A 252 -4.03 -18.32 9.83
N ASN A 253 -3.26 -18.60 10.88
CA ASN A 253 -3.11 -17.68 12.00
C ASN A 253 -2.10 -16.56 11.65
N ILE A 254 -2.00 -15.56 12.52
CA ILE A 254 -1.10 -14.42 12.29
C ILE A 254 0.39 -14.81 12.24
N ILE A 255 0.80 -15.83 13.00
CA ILE A 255 2.19 -16.32 13.04
C ILE A 255 2.56 -16.94 11.69
N ASP A 256 1.67 -17.74 11.10
CA ASP A 256 1.85 -18.33 9.77
C ASP A 256 1.97 -17.24 8.70
N ILE A 257 1.16 -16.19 8.80
CA ILE A 257 1.21 -15.04 7.88
C ILE A 257 2.54 -14.30 8.02
N ILE A 258 2.99 -14.08 9.26
CA ILE A 258 4.28 -13.46 9.56
C ILE A 258 5.43 -14.31 8.97
N ARG A 259 5.37 -15.65 9.05
CA ARG A 259 6.38 -16.53 8.44
C ARG A 259 6.43 -16.41 6.92
N ILE A 260 5.28 -16.32 6.25
CA ILE A 260 5.19 -16.13 4.80
C ILE A 260 5.66 -14.72 4.39
N PHE A 261 5.38 -13.72 5.21
CA PHE A 261 5.67 -12.32 4.90
C PHE A 261 6.20 -11.54 6.12
N PRO A 262 7.48 -11.72 6.51
CA PRO A 262 8.00 -11.20 7.77
C PRO A 262 8.14 -9.69 7.82
N ARG A 263 8.23 -9.05 6.63
CA ARG A 263 8.27 -7.59 6.50
C ARG A 263 7.00 -6.90 7.00
N ILE A 264 5.91 -7.63 7.26
CA ILE A 264 4.71 -7.07 7.90
C ILE A 264 5.01 -6.47 9.28
N LEU A 265 5.95 -7.06 10.02
CA LEU A 265 6.37 -6.61 11.36
C LEU A 265 7.06 -5.24 11.37
N LEU A 266 7.50 -4.75 10.21
CA LEU A 266 8.09 -3.41 10.06
C LEU A 266 7.04 -2.30 9.91
N ARG A 267 5.75 -2.65 9.80
CA ARG A 267 4.65 -1.71 9.67
C ARG A 267 4.01 -1.47 11.03
N ASP A 268 3.46 -0.29 11.22
CA ASP A 268 2.72 0.02 12.43
C ASP A 268 1.44 -0.83 12.51
N ALA A 269 1.22 -1.50 13.63
CA ALA A 269 0.05 -2.34 13.86
C ALA A 269 -1.27 -1.56 13.66
N SER A 270 -1.32 -0.32 14.14
CA SER A 270 -2.49 0.55 14.02
C SER A 270 -2.78 0.94 12.56
N GLU A 271 -1.74 1.22 11.76
CA GLU A 271 -1.91 1.49 10.32
C GLU A 271 -2.48 0.27 9.59
N ILE A 272 -2.01 -0.94 9.92
CA ILE A 272 -2.52 -2.18 9.31
C ILE A 272 -3.97 -2.41 9.72
N LYS A 273 -4.31 -2.20 10.99
CA LYS A 273 -5.67 -2.36 11.50
C LYS A 273 -6.65 -1.43 10.79
N GLU A 274 -6.29 -0.15 10.66
CA GLU A 274 -7.10 0.80 9.90
C GLU A 274 -7.25 0.40 8.43
N LEU A 275 -6.18 -0.07 7.80
CA LEU A 275 -6.21 -0.50 6.40
C LEU A 275 -7.12 -1.72 6.21
N LEU A 276 -7.09 -2.69 7.12
CA LEU A 276 -7.98 -3.85 7.10
C LEU A 276 -9.45 -3.45 7.28
N GLN A 277 -9.75 -2.50 8.18
CA GLN A 277 -11.10 -1.94 8.32
C GLN A 277 -11.56 -1.26 7.03
N ILE A 278 -10.67 -0.51 6.37
CA ILE A 278 -10.97 0.11 5.08
C ILE A 278 -11.29 -0.94 4.02
N PHE A 279 -10.53 -2.04 3.97
CA PHE A 279 -10.80 -3.13 3.04
C PHE A 279 -12.18 -3.76 3.26
N GLN A 280 -12.58 -3.96 4.54
CA GLN A 280 -13.91 -4.43 4.88
C GLN A 280 -15.00 -3.44 4.45
N ASN A 281 -14.80 -2.14 4.71
CA ASN A 281 -15.77 -1.10 4.34
C ASN A 281 -15.99 -1.01 2.82
N PHE A 282 -14.96 -1.24 2.02
CA PHE A 282 -15.06 -1.29 0.55
C PHE A 282 -15.51 -2.66 0.01
N GLY A 283 -15.79 -3.63 0.88
CA GLY A 283 -16.23 -4.98 0.47
C GLY A 283 -15.16 -5.75 -0.31
N ILE A 284 -13.88 -5.53 0.00
CA ILE A 284 -12.78 -6.25 -0.65
C ILE A 284 -12.79 -7.70 -0.20
N PRO A 285 -12.81 -8.68 -1.12
CA PRO A 285 -12.85 -10.10 -0.76
C PRO A 285 -11.65 -10.49 0.11
N HIS A 286 -11.89 -11.22 1.20
CA HIS A 286 -10.83 -11.72 2.09
C HIS A 286 -9.77 -12.57 1.36
N GLU A 287 -10.19 -13.30 0.32
CA GLU A 287 -9.33 -14.06 -0.59
C GLU A 287 -8.26 -13.18 -1.26
N SER A 288 -8.60 -11.91 -1.54
CA SER A 288 -7.67 -10.94 -2.14
C SER A 288 -6.51 -10.62 -1.21
N LEU A 289 -6.72 -10.65 0.11
CA LEU A 289 -5.68 -10.39 1.09
C LEU A 289 -4.61 -11.47 1.01
N TYR A 290 -5.02 -12.74 0.96
CA TYR A 290 -4.09 -13.86 0.86
C TYR A 290 -3.26 -13.80 -0.43
N ALA A 291 -3.89 -13.48 -1.55
CA ALA A 291 -3.20 -13.39 -2.84
C ALA A 291 -2.07 -12.35 -2.81
N ILE A 292 -2.25 -11.23 -2.08
CA ILE A 292 -1.26 -10.17 -1.99
C ILE A 292 -1.16 -9.57 -0.57
N MET A 293 -0.35 -10.21 0.26
CA MET A 293 0.19 -9.60 1.49
C MET A 293 0.97 -8.31 1.20
N LYS A 294 1.49 -8.13 -0.03
CA LYS A 294 2.11 -6.86 -0.46
C LYS A 294 1.14 -5.68 -0.43
N GLY A 295 -0.18 -5.91 -0.48
CA GLY A 295 -1.20 -4.87 -0.39
C GLY A 295 -1.15 -4.13 0.96
N LEU A 296 -0.76 -4.83 2.03
CA LEU A 296 -0.56 -4.24 3.37
C LEU A 296 0.67 -3.32 3.47
N LYS A 297 1.53 -3.29 2.44
CA LYS A 297 2.62 -2.32 2.35
C LYS A 297 2.14 -0.93 1.96
N ILE A 298 0.96 -0.81 1.37
CA ILE A 298 0.44 0.47 0.86
C ILE A 298 -0.04 1.30 2.05
N ARG A 299 0.33 2.58 2.07
CA ARG A 299 -0.21 3.54 3.06
C ARG A 299 -1.70 3.79 2.79
N LYS A 300 -2.47 3.97 3.86
CA LYS A 300 -3.92 4.28 3.83
C LYS A 300 -4.29 5.33 2.78
N ASP A 301 -3.66 6.49 2.85
CA ASP A 301 -3.92 7.63 1.96
C ASP A 301 -3.59 7.32 0.50
N THR A 302 -2.56 6.51 0.26
CA THR A 302 -2.22 6.05 -1.09
C THR A 302 -3.21 5.02 -1.60
N PHE A 303 -3.65 4.11 -0.73
CA PHE A 303 -4.68 3.13 -1.05
C PHE A 303 -5.99 3.84 -1.44
N LEU A 304 -6.49 4.75 -0.60
CA LEU A 304 -7.74 5.47 -0.84
C LEU A 304 -7.72 6.25 -2.16
N ARG A 305 -6.65 7.02 -2.40
CA ARG A 305 -6.48 7.78 -3.65
C ARG A 305 -6.50 6.87 -4.87
N ARG A 306 -5.81 5.73 -4.83
CA ARG A 306 -5.76 4.77 -5.94
C ARG A 306 -7.10 4.07 -6.14
N TYR A 307 -7.77 3.67 -5.06
CA TYR A 307 -9.08 3.04 -5.10
C TYR A 307 -10.12 3.97 -5.74
N ILE A 308 -10.24 5.21 -5.26
CA ILE A 308 -11.17 6.20 -5.81
C ILE A 308 -10.86 6.49 -7.28
N SER A 309 -9.58 6.59 -7.64
CA SER A 309 -9.20 6.80 -9.04
C SER A 309 -9.53 5.61 -9.94
N MET A 310 -9.51 4.38 -9.41
CA MET A 310 -9.99 3.20 -10.14
C MET A 310 -11.51 3.16 -10.23
N GLU A 311 -12.22 3.60 -9.19
CA GLU A 311 -13.69 3.71 -9.17
C GLU A 311 -14.21 4.72 -10.19
N ASN A 312 -13.51 5.84 -10.35
CA ASN A 312 -13.86 6.88 -11.33
C ASN A 312 -13.46 6.51 -12.77
N ASN A 313 -12.78 5.38 -13.00
CA ASN A 313 -12.38 4.93 -14.32
C ASN A 313 -13.24 3.74 -14.77
N LEU A 314 -13.99 3.91 -15.87
CA LEU A 314 -14.95 2.90 -16.35
C LEU A 314 -14.31 1.53 -16.60
N GLU A 315 -13.10 1.50 -17.17
CA GLU A 315 -12.41 0.25 -17.51
C GLU A 315 -11.90 -0.51 -16.26
N LEU A 316 -11.55 0.23 -15.19
CA LEU A 316 -11.02 -0.34 -13.95
C LEU A 316 -12.12 -0.62 -12.90
N ALA A 317 -13.21 0.16 -12.90
CA ALA A 317 -14.30 0.08 -11.93
C ALA A 317 -14.97 -1.30 -11.89
N VAL A 318 -15.05 -1.97 -13.04
CA VAL A 318 -15.61 -3.34 -13.19
C VAL A 318 -14.92 -4.33 -12.25
N TRP A 319 -13.63 -4.11 -11.97
CA TRP A 319 -12.75 -5.04 -11.25
C TRP A 319 -12.64 -4.76 -9.74
N LEU A 320 -13.31 -3.74 -9.20
CA LEU A 320 -13.17 -3.34 -7.79
C LEU A 320 -13.51 -4.45 -6.78
N LYS A 321 -14.43 -5.35 -7.15
CA LYS A 321 -14.81 -6.51 -6.32
C LYS A 321 -14.05 -7.80 -6.67
N HIS A 322 -13.10 -7.74 -7.61
CA HIS A 322 -12.41 -8.94 -8.07
C HIS A 322 -11.37 -9.38 -7.02
N PRO A 323 -11.11 -10.69 -6.83
CA PRO A 323 -10.10 -11.20 -5.88
C PRO A 323 -8.66 -10.70 -6.10
N ARG A 324 -8.41 -9.97 -7.20
CA ARG A 324 -7.10 -9.41 -7.56
C ARG A 324 -7.07 -7.88 -7.46
N VAL A 325 -8.11 -7.23 -6.94
CA VAL A 325 -8.17 -5.76 -6.83
C VAL A 325 -7.01 -5.19 -6.02
N LEU A 326 -6.57 -5.87 -4.94
CA LEU A 326 -5.42 -5.42 -4.15
C LEU A 326 -4.12 -5.48 -4.94
N VAL A 327 -3.99 -6.42 -5.87
CA VAL A 327 -2.88 -6.48 -6.82
C VAL A 327 -2.89 -5.26 -7.71
N MET A 328 -4.09 -4.92 -8.21
CA MET A 328 -4.24 -3.76 -9.08
C MET A 328 -3.86 -2.47 -8.37
N ILE A 329 -4.35 -2.29 -7.14
CA ILE A 329 -4.04 -1.10 -6.35
C ILE A 329 -2.55 -1.04 -6.00
N TYR A 330 -1.90 -2.18 -5.74
CA TYR A 330 -0.46 -2.22 -5.52
C TYR A 330 0.33 -1.77 -6.77
N PHE A 331 0.00 -2.32 -7.94
CA PHE A 331 0.63 -2.01 -9.23
C PHE A 331 -0.04 -0.86 -10.00
N TYR A 332 -0.80 -0.01 -9.31
CA TYR A 332 -1.64 1.02 -9.91
C TYR A 332 -0.94 1.87 -10.98
N LYS A 333 0.32 2.28 -10.76
CA LYS A 333 1.07 3.09 -11.74
C LYS A 333 1.23 2.37 -13.07
N VAL A 334 1.65 1.11 -13.04
CA VAL A 334 1.81 0.27 -14.25
C VAL A 334 0.47 0.10 -14.95
N ILE A 335 -0.60 -0.12 -14.18
CA ILE A 335 -1.94 -0.34 -14.72
C ILE A 335 -2.47 0.91 -15.43
N ILE A 336 -2.31 2.08 -14.82
CA ILE A 336 -2.71 3.33 -15.44
C ILE A 336 -1.89 3.60 -16.70
N ASN A 337 -0.56 3.42 -16.67
CA ASN A 337 0.27 3.62 -17.85
C ASN A 337 -0.15 2.69 -18.99
N ARG A 338 -0.38 1.39 -18.70
CA ARG A 338 -0.87 0.43 -19.69
C ARG A 338 -2.26 0.78 -20.20
N LEU A 339 -3.16 1.25 -19.32
CA LEU A 339 -4.50 1.66 -19.70
C LEU A 339 -4.46 2.88 -20.62
N THR A 340 -3.70 3.92 -20.27
CA THR A 340 -3.50 5.12 -21.09
C THR A 340 -2.95 4.72 -22.46
N TYR A 341 -1.93 3.87 -22.49
CA TYR A 341 -1.36 3.37 -23.73
C TYR A 341 -2.39 2.60 -24.60
N MET A 342 -3.15 1.69 -23.99
CA MET A 342 -4.22 0.96 -24.70
C MET A 342 -5.36 1.88 -25.18
N LYS A 343 -5.62 3.00 -24.49
CA LYS A 343 -6.59 4.01 -24.94
C LYS A 343 -6.13 4.66 -26.23
N HIS A 344 -4.85 5.02 -26.33
CA HIS A 344 -4.28 5.60 -27.55
C HIS A 344 -4.35 4.64 -28.75
N LEU A 345 -4.23 3.34 -28.50
CA LEU A 345 -4.31 2.32 -29.55
C LEU A 345 -5.72 1.75 -29.78
N ASN A 346 -6.75 2.27 -29.09
CA ASN A 346 -8.12 1.73 -29.12
C ASN A 346 -8.25 0.24 -28.75
N PHE A 347 -7.30 -0.31 -27.99
CA PHE A 347 -7.30 -1.72 -27.53
C PHE A 347 -7.96 -1.92 -26.16
N THR A 348 -8.51 -0.88 -25.54
CA THR A 348 -9.15 -0.97 -24.21
C THR A 348 -10.32 -1.93 -24.15
N ASN A 349 -11.07 -2.07 -25.24
CA ASN A 349 -12.21 -3.00 -25.33
C ASN A 349 -11.80 -4.45 -25.07
N ASN A 350 -10.55 -4.76 -25.35
CA ASN A 350 -10.02 -6.11 -25.25
C ASN A 350 -9.25 -6.35 -23.93
N ALA A 351 -9.10 -5.32 -23.09
CA ALA A 351 -8.32 -5.42 -21.87
C ALA A 351 -9.12 -6.09 -20.74
N ASN A 352 -8.47 -6.99 -20.01
CA ASN A 352 -9.01 -7.59 -18.80
C ASN A 352 -8.01 -7.47 -17.64
N ILE A 353 -8.41 -7.92 -16.44
CA ILE A 353 -7.55 -7.86 -15.26
C ILE A 353 -6.18 -8.54 -15.42
N ASN A 354 -6.07 -9.61 -16.22
CA ASN A 354 -4.77 -10.21 -16.51
C ASN A 354 -3.93 -9.32 -17.42
N THR A 355 -4.51 -8.69 -18.44
CA THR A 355 -3.79 -7.78 -19.33
C THR A 355 -3.13 -6.64 -18.54
N TYR A 356 -3.85 -6.08 -17.57
CA TYR A 356 -3.31 -5.04 -16.70
C TYR A 356 -2.19 -5.53 -15.77
N LEU A 357 -2.23 -6.80 -15.37
CA LEU A 357 -1.35 -7.40 -14.35
C LEU A 357 -0.26 -8.32 -14.91
N SER A 358 -0.22 -8.53 -16.22
CA SER A 358 0.68 -9.49 -16.85
C SER A 358 2.14 -9.02 -16.82
N ASN A 359 3.06 -9.95 -17.10
CA ASN A 359 4.44 -9.58 -17.40
C ASN A 359 4.53 -8.79 -18.73
N LYS A 360 5.71 -8.25 -19.00
CA LYS A 360 6.01 -7.49 -20.22
C LYS A 360 5.69 -8.28 -21.48
N GLU A 361 6.26 -9.48 -21.62
CA GLU A 361 6.11 -10.34 -22.80
C GLU A 361 4.65 -10.61 -23.15
N PHE A 362 3.83 -10.97 -22.15
CA PHE A 362 2.40 -11.21 -22.40
C PHE A 362 1.65 -9.93 -22.76
N PHE A 363 2.06 -8.78 -22.22
CA PHE A 363 1.44 -7.50 -22.60
C PHE A 363 1.79 -7.10 -24.04
N SER A 364 3.04 -7.28 -24.49
CA SER A 364 3.43 -7.06 -25.89
C SER A 364 2.64 -7.95 -26.85
N ARG A 365 2.54 -9.26 -26.56
CA ARG A 365 1.73 -10.19 -27.36
C ARG A 365 0.25 -9.86 -27.38
N PHE A 366 -0.27 -9.22 -26.34
CA PHE A 366 -1.65 -8.71 -26.35
C PHE A 366 -1.82 -7.54 -27.32
N LEU A 367 -0.84 -6.64 -27.39
CA LEU A 367 -0.85 -5.50 -28.31
C LEU A 367 -0.70 -5.93 -29.77
N GLU A 368 0.05 -7.01 -30.02
CA GLU A 368 0.20 -7.63 -31.34
C GLU A 368 -1.09 -8.33 -31.83
N GLY A 369 -2.12 -8.44 -30.98
CA GLY A 369 -3.39 -9.11 -31.31
C GLY A 369 -3.34 -10.64 -31.20
N ASP A 370 -2.20 -11.15 -30.75
CA ASP A 370 -1.86 -12.57 -30.60
C ASP A 370 -2.66 -13.27 -29.49
N THR A 371 -3.28 -12.50 -28.60
CA THR A 371 -4.07 -13.01 -27.48
C THR A 371 -5.48 -12.41 -27.44
N HIS A 372 -6.50 -13.28 -27.41
CA HIS A 372 -7.88 -12.83 -27.30
C HIS A 372 -8.25 -12.38 -25.87
N ALA A 373 -8.88 -11.21 -25.82
CA ALA A 373 -9.39 -10.46 -24.68
C ALA A 373 -10.37 -11.18 -23.73
N ALA A 374 -11.37 -11.85 -24.29
CA ALA A 374 -12.50 -12.35 -23.54
C ALA A 374 -12.26 -13.79 -23.10
N THR A 375 -11.54 -13.94 -21.99
CA THR A 375 -11.48 -15.25 -21.33
C THR A 375 -12.87 -15.54 -20.75
N ARG A 376 -13.45 -16.70 -21.11
CA ARG A 376 -14.70 -17.26 -20.54
C ARG A 376 -14.88 -16.96 -19.04
N LYS A 377 -13.76 -17.03 -18.31
CA LYS A 377 -13.65 -16.76 -16.88
C LYS A 377 -14.07 -15.34 -16.47
N TYR A 378 -13.70 -14.32 -17.21
CA TYR A 378 -13.95 -12.91 -16.86
C TYR A 378 -15.37 -12.48 -17.18
N LEU A 379 -15.91 -12.90 -18.32
CA LEU A 379 -17.33 -12.72 -18.61
C LEU A 379 -18.19 -13.45 -17.56
N ALA A 380 -17.84 -14.69 -17.21
CA ALA A 380 -18.53 -15.42 -16.15
C ALA A 380 -18.46 -14.68 -14.80
N TYR A 381 -17.34 -14.02 -14.47
CA TYR A 381 -17.23 -13.20 -13.27
C TYR A 381 -18.22 -12.02 -13.30
N ILE A 382 -18.31 -11.27 -14.41
CA ILE A 382 -19.26 -10.14 -14.53
C ILE A 382 -20.70 -10.61 -14.42
N LEU A 383 -21.05 -11.70 -15.11
CA LEU A 383 -22.41 -12.26 -15.05
C LEU A 383 -22.76 -12.71 -13.63
N ARG A 384 -21.84 -13.37 -12.90
CA ARG A 384 -22.06 -13.75 -11.50
C ARG A 384 -22.28 -12.54 -10.60
N LYS A 385 -21.44 -11.53 -10.79
CA LYS A 385 -21.50 -10.27 -10.02
C LYS A 385 -22.83 -9.55 -10.24
N GLU A 386 -23.31 -9.49 -11.47
CA GLU A 386 -24.46 -8.65 -11.83
C GLU A 386 -25.81 -9.37 -11.85
N LEU A 387 -25.84 -10.65 -12.22
CA LEU A 387 -27.07 -11.44 -12.40
C LEU A 387 -27.24 -12.56 -11.35
N GLY A 388 -26.20 -12.89 -10.59
CA GLY A 388 -26.23 -13.96 -9.58
C GLY A 388 -25.49 -15.25 -10.00
N HIS A 389 -25.19 -16.10 -9.02
CA HIS A 389 -24.38 -17.31 -9.20
C HIS A 389 -25.09 -18.45 -9.95
N ASP A 390 -26.41 -18.50 -9.85
CA ASP A 390 -27.32 -19.49 -10.45
C ASP A 390 -27.55 -19.24 -11.96
N LYS A 391 -27.37 -18.00 -12.42
CA LYS A 391 -27.63 -17.60 -13.80
C LYS A 391 -26.45 -17.77 -14.75
N VAL A 392 -25.34 -18.39 -14.33
CA VAL A 392 -24.12 -18.57 -15.16
C VAL A 392 -24.36 -19.42 -16.42
N HIS A 393 -25.41 -20.23 -16.44
CA HIS A 393 -25.81 -21.04 -17.60
C HIS A 393 -26.08 -20.18 -18.85
N VAL A 394 -26.48 -18.91 -18.71
CA VAL A 394 -26.70 -17.98 -19.85
C VAL A 394 -25.46 -17.73 -20.70
N LEU A 395 -24.27 -18.06 -20.19
CA LEU A 395 -23.01 -17.97 -20.93
C LEU A 395 -23.03 -18.80 -22.22
N SER A 396 -23.72 -19.94 -22.27
CA SER A 396 -23.86 -20.71 -23.51
C SER A 396 -24.64 -19.97 -24.58
N SER A 397 -25.62 -19.15 -24.19
CA SER A 397 -26.46 -18.38 -25.11
C SER A 397 -25.73 -17.16 -25.68
N ILE A 398 -24.90 -16.49 -24.87
CA ILE A 398 -24.02 -15.41 -25.33
C ILE A 398 -23.02 -15.93 -26.37
N ARG A 399 -22.47 -17.13 -26.14
CA ARG A 399 -21.48 -17.75 -27.03
C ARG A 399 -21.98 -18.04 -28.44
N ARG A 400 -23.30 -18.08 -28.66
CA ARG A 400 -23.89 -18.25 -29.99
C ARG A 400 -23.66 -17.04 -30.89
N HIS A 401 -23.36 -15.86 -30.33
CA HIS A 401 -23.14 -14.64 -31.08
C HIS A 401 -21.71 -14.55 -31.61
N THR A 402 -21.50 -14.42 -32.92
CA THR A 402 -20.18 -14.47 -33.59
C THR A 402 -19.10 -13.60 -32.92
N TYR A 403 -19.45 -12.37 -32.54
CA TYR A 403 -18.50 -11.37 -32.04
C TYR A 403 -18.41 -11.25 -30.51
N TRP A 404 -18.98 -12.18 -29.74
CA TRP A 404 -19.04 -12.06 -28.27
C TRP A 404 -17.67 -11.84 -27.59
N LYS A 405 -16.58 -12.30 -28.22
CA LYS A 405 -15.22 -12.18 -27.70
C LYS A 405 -14.59 -10.80 -27.87
N ASN A 406 -15.14 -9.99 -28.76
CA ASN A 406 -14.56 -8.71 -29.19
C ASN A 406 -15.27 -7.52 -28.52
N ILE A 407 -16.35 -7.78 -27.78
CA ILE A 407 -17.10 -6.76 -27.05
C ILE A 407 -16.44 -6.48 -25.71
N SER A 408 -16.31 -5.20 -25.39
CA SER A 408 -15.74 -4.73 -24.13
C SER A 408 -16.48 -5.25 -22.91
N LEU A 409 -15.73 -5.82 -21.97
CA LEU A 409 -16.26 -6.24 -20.68
C LEU A 409 -16.82 -5.07 -19.87
N ALA A 410 -16.26 -3.86 -20.04
CA ALA A 410 -16.78 -2.65 -19.41
C ALA A 410 -18.16 -2.28 -19.98
N ARG A 411 -18.28 -2.28 -21.31
CA ARG A 411 -19.57 -2.04 -22.01
C ARG A 411 -20.62 -3.06 -21.61
N ILE A 412 -20.27 -4.36 -21.57
CA ILE A 412 -21.20 -5.41 -21.12
C ILE A 412 -21.71 -5.12 -19.69
N ASN A 413 -20.80 -4.76 -18.78
CA ASN A 413 -21.18 -4.42 -17.40
C ASN A 413 -22.10 -3.19 -17.35
N GLU A 414 -21.81 -2.13 -18.11
CA GLU A 414 -22.65 -0.93 -18.21
C GLU A 414 -24.04 -1.23 -18.77
N THR A 415 -24.12 -1.99 -19.87
CA THR A 415 -25.40 -2.38 -20.47
C THR A 415 -26.24 -3.21 -19.50
N ILE A 416 -25.64 -4.15 -18.76
CA ILE A 416 -26.36 -4.91 -17.72
C ILE A 416 -26.90 -3.97 -16.63
N GLN A 417 -26.08 -3.03 -16.14
CA GLN A 417 -26.50 -2.07 -15.11
C GLN A 417 -27.64 -1.17 -15.58
N TYR A 418 -27.62 -0.74 -16.85
CA TYR A 418 -28.71 0.01 -17.44
C TYR A 418 -29.99 -0.83 -17.53
N LEU A 419 -29.91 -2.03 -18.09
CA LEU A 419 -31.09 -2.91 -18.26
C LEU A 419 -31.74 -3.25 -16.91
N LYS A 420 -30.96 -3.46 -15.85
CA LYS A 420 -31.47 -3.73 -14.50
C LYS A 420 -32.31 -2.59 -13.90
N LYS A 421 -32.24 -1.38 -14.45
CA LYS A 421 -33.10 -0.26 -14.03
C LYS A 421 -34.52 -0.37 -14.58
N HIS A 422 -34.71 -1.10 -15.67
CA HIS A 422 -35.96 -1.13 -16.44
C HIS A 422 -36.55 -2.55 -16.58
N PHE A 423 -35.75 -3.59 -16.42
CA PHE A 423 -36.13 -4.98 -16.65
C PHE A 423 -35.72 -5.88 -15.48
N SER A 424 -36.47 -6.97 -15.25
CA SER A 424 -36.09 -7.97 -14.26
C SER A 424 -34.87 -8.78 -14.73
N ILE A 425 -34.13 -9.37 -13.79
CA ILE A 425 -32.97 -10.21 -14.11
C ILE A 425 -33.37 -11.39 -15.01
N ASP A 426 -34.57 -11.96 -14.81
CA ASP A 426 -35.05 -13.07 -15.61
C ASP A 426 -35.39 -12.65 -17.05
N ASP A 427 -35.97 -11.46 -17.26
CA ASP A 427 -36.22 -10.90 -18.59
C ASP A 427 -34.91 -10.70 -19.37
N ILE A 428 -33.88 -10.18 -18.68
CA ILE A 428 -32.54 -9.98 -19.25
C ILE A 428 -31.90 -11.34 -19.58
N CYS A 429 -32.02 -12.33 -18.69
CA CYS A 429 -31.44 -13.66 -18.91
C CYS A 429 -32.05 -14.38 -20.11
N LYS A 430 -33.36 -14.23 -20.34
CA LYS A 430 -34.03 -14.80 -21.53
C LYS A 430 -33.54 -14.15 -22.84
N ASN A 431 -33.15 -12.89 -22.79
CA ASN A 431 -32.68 -12.10 -23.93
C ASN A 431 -31.20 -11.70 -23.81
N ILE A 432 -30.37 -12.56 -23.23
CA ILE A 432 -29.03 -12.19 -22.76
C ILE A 432 -28.09 -11.61 -23.83
N GLN A 433 -28.32 -11.92 -25.11
CA GLN A 433 -27.51 -11.39 -26.21
C GLN A 433 -27.60 -9.87 -26.33
N ILE A 434 -28.64 -9.24 -25.80
CA ILE A 434 -28.83 -7.78 -25.83
C ILE A 434 -27.69 -7.04 -25.11
N ILE A 435 -26.99 -7.68 -24.16
CA ILE A 435 -25.89 -7.05 -23.41
C ILE A 435 -24.67 -6.73 -24.29
N LEU A 436 -24.60 -7.28 -25.51
CA LEU A 436 -23.50 -7.06 -26.45
C LEU A 436 -23.65 -5.72 -27.21
N TYR A 437 -24.86 -5.16 -27.23
CA TYR A 437 -25.17 -3.91 -27.92
C TYR A 437 -24.90 -2.69 -27.03
N SER A 438 -24.72 -1.52 -27.64
CA SER A 438 -24.48 -0.28 -26.91
C SER A 438 -25.77 0.21 -26.27
N MET A 439 -25.63 0.79 -25.08
CA MET A 439 -26.76 1.35 -24.32
C MET A 439 -27.56 2.37 -25.14
N SER A 440 -26.86 3.25 -25.88
CA SER A 440 -27.48 4.27 -26.74
C SER A 440 -28.40 3.65 -27.80
N THR A 441 -27.94 2.60 -28.48
CA THR A 441 -28.71 1.95 -29.54
C THR A 441 -29.88 1.16 -28.98
N ILE A 442 -29.71 0.51 -27.82
CA ILE A 442 -30.79 -0.18 -27.11
C ILE A 442 -31.87 0.84 -26.71
N ASP A 443 -31.48 1.95 -26.06
CA ASP A 443 -32.42 2.98 -25.59
C ASP A 443 -33.20 3.60 -26.76
N ASN A 444 -32.51 3.97 -27.85
CA ASN A 444 -33.14 4.51 -29.05
C ASN A 444 -34.13 3.51 -29.67
N THR A 445 -33.76 2.23 -29.75
CA THR A 445 -34.62 1.20 -30.35
C THR A 445 -35.83 0.91 -29.46
N LEU A 446 -35.64 0.86 -28.14
CA LEU A 446 -36.74 0.72 -27.19
C LEU A 446 -37.70 1.91 -27.27
N ASN A 447 -37.18 3.14 -27.33
CA ASN A 447 -38.01 4.35 -27.45
C ASN A 447 -38.84 4.37 -28.74
N LEU A 448 -38.27 3.89 -29.86
CA LEU A 448 -39.02 3.73 -31.11
C LEU A 448 -40.09 2.64 -30.98
N LEU A 449 -39.74 1.49 -30.38
CA LEU A 449 -40.68 0.40 -30.16
C LEU A 449 -41.85 0.82 -29.25
N TYR A 450 -41.58 1.56 -28.17
CA TYR A 450 -42.65 2.07 -27.31
C TYR A 450 -43.58 3.01 -28.06
N LYS A 451 -43.05 3.89 -28.92
CA LYS A 451 -43.88 4.77 -29.77
C LYS A 451 -44.70 3.99 -30.79
N GLU A 452 -44.10 3.04 -31.50
CA GLU A 452 -44.78 2.18 -32.48
C GLU A 452 -45.89 1.34 -31.83
N CYS A 453 -45.62 0.75 -30.67
CA CYS A 453 -46.59 -0.09 -29.95
C CYS A 453 -47.69 0.73 -29.27
N SER A 454 -47.41 1.97 -28.85
CA SER A 454 -48.44 2.85 -28.25
C SER A 454 -49.44 3.37 -29.28
N LEU A 455 -49.09 3.35 -30.57
CA LEU A 455 -49.97 3.76 -31.68
C LEU A 455 -50.84 2.61 -32.20
N GLN A 456 -50.54 1.36 -31.83
CA GLN A 456 -51.30 0.18 -32.21
C GLN A 456 -52.18 -0.25 -31.04
N ASP A 457 -53.44 0.17 -31.04
CA ASP A 457 -54.43 -0.23 -30.05
C ASP A 457 -54.50 -1.77 -29.95
N GLY A 458 -54.09 -2.33 -28.81
CA GLY A 458 -54.39 -3.72 -28.44
C GLY A 458 -53.23 -4.66 -28.11
N TYR A 459 -51.96 -4.31 -28.37
CA TYR A 459 -50.82 -5.19 -28.06
C TYR A 459 -50.09 -4.78 -26.77
N ASN A 460 -50.45 -5.40 -25.64
CA ASN A 460 -49.70 -5.29 -24.39
C ASN A 460 -48.53 -6.29 -24.37
N TYR A 461 -47.38 -5.89 -24.90
CA TYR A 461 -46.17 -6.71 -24.84
C TYR A 461 -45.60 -6.77 -23.40
N THR A 462 -45.15 -7.94 -23.00
CA THR A 462 -44.40 -8.13 -21.75
C THR A 462 -42.98 -7.55 -21.86
N PRO A 463 -42.32 -7.22 -20.74
CA PRO A 463 -40.93 -6.73 -20.76
C PRO A 463 -39.95 -7.68 -21.46
N THR A 464 -40.10 -8.99 -21.28
CA THR A 464 -39.35 -10.02 -22.05
C THR A 464 -39.56 -9.85 -23.56
N GLN A 465 -40.79 -9.63 -24.01
CA GLN A 465 -41.11 -9.47 -25.44
C GLN A 465 -40.55 -8.17 -26.01
N TYR A 466 -40.59 -7.07 -25.25
CA TYR A 466 -39.94 -5.81 -25.66
C TYR A 466 -38.44 -5.98 -25.88
N LEU A 467 -37.74 -6.69 -25.00
CA LEU A 467 -36.31 -6.99 -25.19
C LEU A 467 -36.05 -7.87 -26.42
N ALA A 468 -36.90 -8.88 -26.66
CA ALA A 468 -36.79 -9.73 -27.84
C ALA A 468 -37.02 -8.95 -29.14
N LEU A 469 -38.04 -8.09 -29.18
CA LEU A 469 -38.34 -7.21 -30.31
C LEU A 469 -37.23 -6.17 -30.52
N CYS A 470 -36.64 -5.66 -29.44
CA CYS A 470 -35.48 -4.76 -29.51
C CYS A 470 -34.30 -5.45 -30.18
N LEU A 471 -33.93 -6.65 -29.73
CA LEU A 471 -32.90 -7.48 -30.36
C LEU A 471 -33.19 -7.73 -31.85
N TYR A 472 -34.44 -8.08 -32.17
CA TYR A 472 -34.87 -8.30 -33.54
C TYR A 472 -34.66 -7.06 -34.41
N LYS A 473 -35.13 -5.88 -33.97
CA LYS A 473 -35.00 -4.62 -34.71
C LYS A 473 -33.53 -4.17 -34.85
N LEU A 474 -32.71 -4.43 -33.84
CA LEU A 474 -31.27 -4.16 -33.87
C LEU A 474 -30.57 -4.97 -34.96
N GLU A 475 -30.89 -6.27 -35.07
CA GLU A 475 -30.27 -7.17 -36.04
C GLU A 475 -30.93 -7.17 -37.42
N GLN A 476 -32.20 -6.77 -37.53
CA GLN A 476 -32.94 -6.73 -38.79
C GLN A 476 -32.22 -5.87 -39.84
N LYS A 477 -31.61 -4.75 -39.41
CA LYS A 477 -30.83 -3.85 -40.29
C LYS A 477 -29.51 -4.46 -40.78
N HIS A 478 -29.05 -5.52 -40.13
CA HIS A 478 -27.78 -6.21 -40.39
C HIS A 478 -27.99 -7.65 -40.84
N HIS A 479 -29.20 -8.01 -41.28
CA HIS A 479 -29.54 -9.35 -41.75
C HIS A 479 -29.17 -10.47 -40.77
N PHE A 480 -29.20 -10.20 -39.46
CA PHE A 480 -28.83 -11.15 -38.41
C PHE A 480 -27.39 -11.71 -38.52
N SER A 481 -26.47 -10.95 -39.13
CA SER A 481 -25.05 -11.31 -39.19
C SER A 481 -24.34 -11.20 -37.83
N GLY A 482 -24.94 -10.49 -36.86
CA GLY A 482 -24.32 -10.10 -35.60
C GLY A 482 -23.48 -8.83 -35.70
N ASP A 483 -23.43 -8.16 -36.87
CA ASP A 483 -22.72 -6.89 -37.05
C ASP A 483 -23.42 -5.71 -36.38
N GLY A 484 -24.66 -5.89 -35.92
CA GLY A 484 -25.42 -4.86 -35.22
C GLY A 484 -24.77 -4.38 -33.92
N VAL A 485 -23.78 -5.10 -33.40
CA VAL A 485 -22.98 -4.69 -32.23
C VAL A 485 -22.01 -3.52 -32.52
N TRP A 486 -21.66 -3.27 -33.78
CA TRP A 486 -20.64 -2.30 -34.21
C TRP A 486 -21.18 -0.89 -34.54
N GLN A 487 -22.42 -0.58 -34.15
CA GLN A 487 -23.09 0.67 -34.57
C GLN A 487 -22.53 1.97 -33.95
N ASP A 488 -21.57 1.90 -33.03
CA ASP A 488 -20.81 3.08 -32.61
C ASP A 488 -19.73 3.39 -33.66
N LYS A 489 -19.51 4.66 -33.98
CA LYS A 489 -18.39 5.14 -34.81
C LYS A 489 -17.04 4.80 -34.15
N MET A 490 -16.65 3.53 -34.11
CA MET A 490 -15.27 3.16 -33.90
C MET A 490 -14.56 3.38 -35.22
N SER A 491 -13.73 4.42 -35.25
CA SER A 491 -12.76 4.55 -36.31
C SER A 491 -11.89 3.29 -36.29
N VAL A 492 -12.03 2.48 -37.33
CA VAL A 492 -11.09 1.39 -37.63
C VAL A 492 -9.81 2.04 -38.17
N PHE A 493 -9.16 2.90 -37.37
CA PHE A 493 -7.75 3.17 -37.58
C PHE A 493 -7.02 1.96 -37.01
N LYS A 494 -6.66 1.01 -37.89
CA LYS A 494 -5.43 0.25 -37.67
C LYS A 494 -4.31 1.28 -37.76
N PRO A 495 -3.61 1.64 -36.67
CA PRO A 495 -2.43 2.46 -36.82
C PRO A 495 -1.42 1.56 -37.55
N ASN A 496 -1.00 1.94 -38.75
CA ASN A 496 0.18 1.39 -39.42
C ASN A 496 1.48 1.75 -38.65
N VAL A 497 1.41 1.96 -37.33
CA VAL A 497 2.50 2.48 -36.48
C VAL A 497 3.35 1.34 -35.90
N LEU A 498 3.03 0.08 -36.19
CA LEU A 498 3.75 -1.08 -35.63
C LEU A 498 4.35 -1.95 -36.73
N GLN A 499 5.18 -1.36 -37.58
CA GLN A 499 5.94 -2.13 -38.58
C GLN A 499 7.26 -2.68 -38.02
N ASP A 500 7.75 -2.18 -36.87
CA ASP A 500 8.98 -2.67 -36.25
C ASP A 500 8.76 -3.23 -34.83
N VAL A 501 8.93 -4.55 -34.70
CA VAL A 501 8.86 -5.31 -33.44
C VAL A 501 9.88 -4.79 -32.41
N TYR A 502 10.99 -4.19 -32.88
CA TYR A 502 12.06 -3.66 -32.04
C TYR A 502 11.67 -2.39 -31.28
N GLU A 503 10.80 -1.53 -31.84
CA GLU A 503 10.32 -0.30 -31.18
C GLU A 503 9.26 -0.62 -30.11
N LEU A 504 8.43 -1.64 -30.32
CA LEU A 504 7.41 -2.07 -29.36
C LEU A 504 8.04 -2.59 -28.07
N ASP A 505 9.15 -3.33 -28.15
CA ASP A 505 9.81 -3.87 -26.97
C ASP A 505 10.48 -2.80 -26.10
N GLN A 506 11.09 -1.77 -26.70
CA GLN A 506 11.66 -0.65 -25.96
C GLN A 506 10.57 0.22 -25.30
N LEU A 507 9.45 0.41 -26.00
CA LEU A 507 8.29 1.15 -25.51
C LEU A 507 7.61 0.46 -24.32
N VAL A 508 7.43 -0.86 -24.39
CA VAL A 508 6.86 -1.65 -23.30
C VAL A 508 7.85 -1.70 -22.11
N ASP A 509 9.16 -1.65 -22.35
CA ASP A 509 10.13 -1.46 -21.27
C ASP A 509 9.91 -0.11 -20.56
N HIS A 510 9.75 0.98 -21.29
CA HIS A 510 9.53 2.30 -20.71
C HIS A 510 8.25 2.36 -19.86
N ILE A 511 7.14 1.78 -20.36
CA ILE A 511 5.85 1.69 -19.64
C ILE A 511 5.98 0.92 -18.33
N ASN A 512 6.81 -0.13 -18.31
CA ASN A 512 7.00 -1.00 -17.14
C ASN A 512 8.11 -0.50 -16.18
N TYR A 513 9.13 0.19 -16.68
CA TYR A 513 10.24 0.73 -15.89
C TYR A 513 10.02 2.15 -15.36
N GLY A 514 9.02 2.89 -15.87
CA GLY A 514 8.62 4.25 -15.51
C GLY A 514 8.15 4.42 -14.05
N CYS A 515 9.05 4.18 -13.10
CA CYS A 515 8.93 4.61 -11.72
C CYS A 515 9.22 6.11 -11.65
N ASN A 516 8.23 6.98 -11.89
CA ASN A 516 7.73 7.84 -10.81
C ASN A 516 6.65 8.86 -11.18
N GLU A 517 6.41 9.17 -12.45
CA GLU A 517 5.43 10.19 -12.83
C GLU A 517 4.25 9.58 -13.58
N VAL A 518 3.04 10.03 -13.25
CA VAL A 518 1.87 9.78 -14.08
C VAL A 518 2.03 10.71 -15.27
N ILE A 519 2.35 10.14 -16.43
CA ILE A 519 2.50 10.90 -17.67
C ILE A 519 1.10 11.33 -18.11
N ASN A 520 0.71 12.55 -17.71
CA ASN A 520 -0.55 13.17 -18.07
C ASN A 520 -0.29 14.11 -19.25
N LEU A 521 0.06 13.53 -20.40
CA LEU A 521 0.30 14.27 -21.63
C LEU A 521 -0.98 14.25 -22.49
N ASN A 522 -1.25 15.37 -23.15
CA ASN A 522 -2.29 15.53 -24.17
C ASN A 522 -1.90 14.79 -25.47
N GLU A 523 -2.89 14.54 -26.34
CA GLU A 523 -2.79 13.64 -27.51
C GLU A 523 -1.57 13.89 -28.42
N ALA A 524 -1.17 15.16 -28.63
CA ALA A 524 0.01 15.51 -29.42
C ALA A 524 1.33 15.31 -28.66
N ALA A 525 1.36 15.62 -27.36
CA ALA A 525 2.57 15.54 -26.54
C ALA A 525 2.95 14.10 -26.17
N TRP A 526 2.01 13.16 -26.20
CA TRP A 526 2.31 11.73 -26.02
C TRP A 526 3.12 11.19 -27.21
N LEU A 527 2.75 11.55 -28.44
CA LEU A 527 3.48 11.13 -29.64
C LEU A 527 4.88 11.77 -29.70
N GLU A 528 4.98 13.07 -29.38
CA GLU A 528 6.28 13.78 -29.32
C GLU A 528 7.19 13.27 -28.20
N HIS A 529 6.64 12.90 -27.04
CA HIS A 529 7.43 12.29 -25.95
C HIS A 529 7.97 10.91 -26.33
N LEU A 530 7.24 10.16 -27.15
CA LEU A 530 7.66 8.87 -27.68
C LEU A 530 8.68 8.97 -28.82
N LEU A 531 8.62 10.04 -29.62
CA LEU A 531 9.53 10.28 -30.75
C LEU A 531 10.85 10.97 -30.36
N GLN A 532 11.01 11.36 -29.09
CA GLN A 532 12.23 12.00 -28.57
C GLN A 532 13.33 11.02 -28.13
N TYR A 533 13.12 9.70 -28.26
CA TYR A 533 14.09 8.66 -27.89
C TYR A 533 14.15 7.51 -28.88
#